data_AF-A0A947JLP5-F1
#
_entry.id   AF-A0A947JLP5-F1
#
_cell.length_a   1.000
_cell.length_b   1.000
_cell.length_c   1.000
_cell.angle_alpha   90.00
_cell.angle_beta   90.00
_cell.angle_gamma   90.00
#
_symmetry.space_group_name_H-M   'P 1'
#
loop_
_entity.id
_entity.type
_entity.pdbx_description
1 polymer ?
#
loop_
_entity_poly.entity_id
_entity_poly.type
_entity_poly.pdbx_seq_one_letter_code
_entity_poly.pdbx_strand_id
1 'polypeptide(L)'
;MPRIVLLGEPGSGKSTLAKEISRHIRAVLIESSTAVIYPIAALSYLPNEKTLLNKLGRLSTHKPTSVSRERAVEIYRLVSETYSSDFIARALHHRYLEQSAKRTIIFSGLRGYDNATYCRLHNDFLIYLTADTATLIKRLVENRAYNKKQAAAELKNEQALYRTRAIKKIANLVIDTTKYDILEIAQKIIQAIQREYQMCQHCVNTARNPAIKIGNDGYCQICSAYLKYFDPKHLKDELRFLHSFKNRAEQKYDVMVGISGGKDSTATLATIKKMGFRPLAFTFNLGYLPKTTIPRARMIAKRLGVDFELIDIRPYIRRIDRESYKKMAALYELPFTLQTKEKFIAAYTEGRQHYSVRCKHSPTFVRSCQLCRRMVIRAYYAEAIKRDIPAIVLGINEWTNLSAAQRGGAYRVSGVRTLRPTPQASPVHVFHLPFLLQMTSTDTKRILHSVGWTAPKGEDFIESNSNSCLFARSTERDAKRLLGFHPDSTRLSREVTVGFITKRQALKALKKIHPYKYTPRQVLERMGILK
;
A
#
# COMPACT_ATOMS: atom_id res chain seq x y z
N MET A 1 12.40 1.84 -5.75
CA MET A 1 13.55 1.18 -5.10
C MET A 1 13.71 1.73 -3.69
N PRO A 2 14.53 1.12 -2.82
CA PRO A 2 14.84 1.67 -1.52
C PRO A 2 15.47 3.07 -1.65
N ARG A 3 15.14 3.95 -0.71
CA ARG A 3 15.82 5.22 -0.48
C ARG A 3 16.32 5.18 0.95
N ILE A 4 17.63 5.33 1.11
CA ILE A 4 18.33 5.13 2.37
C ILE A 4 18.92 6.48 2.77
N VAL A 5 18.81 6.81 4.05
CA VAL A 5 19.34 8.06 4.60
C VAL A 5 20.27 7.71 5.73
N LEU A 6 21.55 8.03 5.58
CA LEU A 6 22.58 7.75 6.58
C LEU A 6 22.89 9.03 7.37
N LEU A 7 22.47 9.04 8.63
CA LEU A 7 22.64 10.13 9.59
C LEU A 7 23.51 9.67 10.76
N GLY A 8 23.89 10.61 11.63
CA GLY A 8 24.67 10.31 12.82
C GLY A 8 25.48 11.51 13.32
N GLU A 9 26.08 11.35 14.49
CA GLU A 9 26.91 12.36 15.15
C GLU A 9 28.18 12.70 14.33
N PRO A 10 28.75 13.91 14.45
CA PRO A 10 30.08 14.23 13.93
C PRO A 10 31.12 13.20 14.37
N GLY A 11 31.92 12.67 13.44
CA GLY A 11 32.90 11.63 13.75
C GLY A 11 32.34 10.20 13.77
N SER A 12 31.04 9.98 13.49
CA SER A 12 30.45 8.63 13.44
C SER A 12 30.74 7.83 12.16
N GLY A 13 31.62 8.31 11.26
CA GLY A 13 32.01 7.57 10.06
C GLY A 13 30.96 7.53 8.93
N LYS A 14 29.95 8.40 8.96
CA LYS A 14 28.84 8.46 7.98
C LYS A 14 29.31 8.37 6.52
N SER A 15 30.19 9.26 6.09
CA SER A 15 30.60 9.34 4.68
C SER A 15 31.34 8.08 4.22
N THR A 16 32.17 7.51 5.09
CA THR A 16 32.91 6.27 4.82
C THR A 16 31.94 5.09 4.68
N LEU A 17 31.02 4.92 5.63
CA LEU A 17 30.01 3.86 5.58
C LEU A 17 29.06 4.01 4.39
N ALA A 18 28.65 5.23 4.05
CA ALA A 18 27.80 5.46 2.89
C ALA A 18 28.47 5.00 1.58
N LYS A 19 29.77 5.30 1.41
CA LYS A 19 30.57 4.80 0.28
C LYS A 19 30.62 3.28 0.28
N GLU A 20 30.90 2.67 1.43
CA GLU A 20 31.03 1.21 1.53
C GLU A 20 29.74 0.46 1.18
N ILE A 21 28.61 0.90 1.75
CA ILE A 21 27.29 0.33 1.44
C ILE A 21 26.96 0.55 -0.04
N SER A 22 27.24 1.75 -0.59
CA SER A 22 26.89 2.07 -1.97
C SER A 22 27.56 1.14 -2.99
N ARG A 23 28.81 0.73 -2.75
CA ARG A 23 29.54 -0.24 -3.59
C ARG A 23 28.88 -1.61 -3.54
N HIS A 24 28.59 -2.10 -2.33
CA HIS A 24 28.03 -3.44 -2.10
C HIS A 24 26.65 -3.63 -2.75
N ILE A 25 25.75 -2.65 -2.63
CA ILE A 25 24.38 -2.76 -3.18
C ILE A 25 24.19 -2.03 -4.51
N ARG A 26 25.29 -1.55 -5.13
CA ARG A 26 25.30 -0.76 -6.37
C ARG A 26 24.31 0.42 -6.34
N ALA A 27 24.29 1.14 -5.23
CA ALA A 27 23.42 2.30 -5.03
C ALA A 27 24.06 3.60 -5.55
N VAL A 28 23.22 4.56 -5.92
CA VAL A 28 23.65 5.93 -6.23
C VAL A 28 23.83 6.67 -4.90
N LEU A 29 25.08 7.04 -4.60
CA LEU A 29 25.42 7.85 -3.44
C LEU A 29 25.26 9.34 -3.76
N ILE A 30 24.50 10.05 -2.94
CA ILE A 30 24.23 11.47 -3.11
C ILE A 30 24.58 12.18 -1.81
N GLU A 31 25.57 13.07 -1.87
CA GLU A 31 25.98 13.89 -0.74
C GLU A 31 25.18 15.20 -0.72
N SER A 32 24.46 15.44 0.38
CA SER A 32 23.55 16.58 0.53
C SER A 32 24.25 17.94 0.36
N SER A 33 25.52 18.03 0.77
CA SER A 33 26.37 19.21 0.60
C SER A 33 26.52 19.57 -0.87
N THR A 34 26.99 18.62 -1.69
CA THR A 34 27.21 18.79 -3.14
C THR A 34 25.91 18.94 -3.93
N ALA A 35 24.83 18.30 -3.48
CA ALA A 35 23.56 18.29 -4.19
C ALA A 35 22.68 19.52 -3.91
N VAL A 36 22.86 20.17 -2.75
CA VAL A 36 21.98 21.27 -2.30
C VAL A 36 22.79 22.46 -1.78
N ILE A 37 23.66 22.26 -0.79
CA ILE A 37 24.34 23.38 -0.11
C ILE A 37 25.29 24.14 -1.05
N TYR A 38 26.20 23.46 -1.74
CA TYR A 38 27.19 24.12 -2.60
C TYR A 38 26.52 24.83 -3.80
N PRO A 39 25.50 24.24 -4.45
CA PRO A 39 24.68 24.98 -5.41
C PRO A 39 24.06 26.26 -4.87
N ILE A 40 23.56 26.25 -3.64
CA ILE A 40 22.96 27.44 -3.00
C ILE A 40 24.04 28.47 -2.69
N ALA A 41 25.24 28.03 -2.28
CA ALA A 41 26.38 28.90 -2.00
C ALA A 41 26.78 29.77 -3.21
N ALA A 42 26.57 29.25 -4.42
CA ALA A 42 26.89 29.94 -5.67
C ALA A 42 25.82 30.95 -6.11
N LEU A 43 24.69 31.06 -5.39
CA LEU A 43 23.64 32.02 -5.71
C LEU A 43 23.91 33.37 -5.04
N SER A 44 23.70 34.46 -5.79
CA SER A 44 23.77 35.81 -5.25
C SER A 44 22.60 36.15 -4.31
N TYR A 45 21.45 35.48 -4.47
CA TYR A 45 20.29 35.63 -3.60
C TYR A 45 19.43 34.35 -3.58
N LEU A 46 18.61 34.19 -2.54
CA LEU A 46 17.64 33.09 -2.42
C LEU A 46 16.31 33.45 -3.11
N PRO A 47 15.91 32.77 -4.20
CA PRO A 47 14.61 33.02 -4.84
C PRO A 47 13.46 32.41 -4.03
N ASN A 48 12.21 32.52 -4.49
CA ASN A 48 11.13 31.75 -3.87
C ASN A 48 11.40 30.23 -3.93
N GLU A 49 10.83 29.48 -2.99
CA GLU A 49 11.15 28.06 -2.79
C GLU A 49 10.94 27.20 -4.04
N LYS A 50 9.80 27.39 -4.74
CA LYS A 50 9.47 26.64 -5.97
C LYS A 50 10.50 26.88 -7.06
N THR A 51 10.92 28.13 -7.24
CA THR A 51 11.98 28.49 -8.19
C THR A 51 13.32 27.87 -7.79
N LEU A 52 13.66 27.88 -6.49
CA LEU A 52 14.90 27.27 -6.01
C LEU A 52 14.91 25.75 -6.25
N LEU A 53 13.84 25.04 -5.89
CA LEU A 53 13.71 23.59 -6.13
C LEU A 53 13.85 23.23 -7.61
N ASN A 54 13.28 24.04 -8.49
CA ASN A 54 13.40 23.87 -9.95
C ASN A 54 14.82 24.13 -10.44
N LYS A 55 15.49 25.19 -9.97
CA LYS A 55 16.90 25.47 -10.30
C LYS A 55 17.78 24.32 -9.83
N LEU A 56 17.65 23.91 -8.57
CA LEU A 56 18.36 22.77 -8.00
C LEU A 56 18.08 21.48 -8.77
N GLY A 57 16.89 21.29 -9.35
CA GLY A 57 16.58 20.13 -10.20
C GLY A 57 17.30 20.12 -11.55
N ARG A 58 17.66 21.30 -12.10
CA ARG A 58 18.25 21.47 -13.44
C ARG A 58 19.77 21.63 -13.46
N LEU A 59 20.41 21.87 -12.32
CA LEU A 59 21.86 22.10 -12.27
C LEU A 59 22.64 20.86 -12.77
N SER A 60 23.47 21.11 -13.78
CA SER A 60 24.47 20.21 -14.38
C SER A 60 25.48 19.72 -13.33
N THR A 61 26.08 18.57 -13.59
CA THR A 61 27.13 17.88 -12.82
C THR A 61 28.46 18.65 -12.68
N HIS A 62 28.49 19.97 -12.94
CA HIS A 62 29.67 20.77 -12.64
C HIS A 62 29.94 20.65 -11.13
N LYS A 63 31.14 20.19 -10.76
CA LYS A 63 31.58 20.10 -9.36
C LYS A 63 31.47 21.51 -8.78
N PRO A 64 30.47 21.79 -7.94
CA PRO A 64 30.38 23.11 -7.35
C PRO A 64 31.60 23.30 -6.45
N THR A 65 32.17 24.51 -6.46
CA THR A 65 33.35 24.85 -5.65
C THR A 65 33.09 24.45 -4.20
N SER A 66 34.00 23.68 -3.61
CA SER A 66 33.84 23.22 -2.24
C SER A 66 33.71 24.41 -1.30
N VAL A 67 32.71 24.36 -0.44
CA VAL A 67 32.43 25.43 0.53
C VAL A 67 33.04 25.04 1.88
N SER A 68 33.58 26.01 2.62
CA SER A 68 34.05 25.76 3.98
C SER A 68 32.90 25.27 4.87
N ARG A 69 33.25 24.60 5.97
CA ARG A 69 32.25 24.03 6.86
C ARG A 69 31.40 25.12 7.50
N GLU A 70 32.03 26.21 7.92
CA GLU A 70 31.42 27.39 8.54
C GLU A 70 30.39 27.98 7.58
N ARG A 71 30.80 28.18 6.32
CA ARG A 71 29.92 28.68 5.27
C ARG A 71 28.78 27.71 4.95
N ALA A 72 29.01 26.40 4.98
CA ALA A 72 27.94 25.41 4.84
C ALA A 72 26.91 25.45 5.99
N VAL A 73 27.36 25.72 7.21
CA VAL A 73 26.47 25.91 8.38
C VAL A 73 25.67 27.21 8.27
N GLU A 74 26.29 28.30 7.81
CA GLU A 74 25.58 29.56 7.53
C GLU A 74 24.48 29.36 6.49
N ILE A 75 24.79 28.69 5.38
CA ILE A 75 23.81 28.40 4.33
C ILE A 75 22.68 27.53 4.88
N TYR A 76 22.99 26.53 5.71
CA TYR A 76 21.97 25.71 6.36
C TYR A 76 21.00 26.57 7.19
N ARG A 77 21.53 27.50 8.01
CA ARG A 77 20.72 28.41 8.83
C ARG A 77 19.86 29.31 7.95
N LEU A 78 20.49 29.99 6.99
CA LEU A 78 19.82 30.88 6.06
C LEU A 78 18.64 30.19 5.34
N VAL A 79 18.87 28.98 4.82
CA VAL A 79 17.83 28.18 4.13
C VAL A 79 16.73 27.73 5.10
N SER A 80 17.10 27.37 6.33
CA SER A 80 16.14 26.95 7.36
C SER A 80 15.23 28.10 7.81
N GLU A 81 15.80 29.30 7.96
CA GLU A 81 15.08 30.53 8.32
C GLU A 81 14.23 31.06 7.17
N THR A 82 14.73 30.98 5.93
CA THR A 82 14.03 31.50 4.74
C THR A 82 12.88 30.62 4.29
N TYR A 83 13.02 29.28 4.37
CA TYR A 83 12.02 28.34 3.87
C TYR A 83 11.50 27.42 4.98
N SER A 84 12.34 26.49 5.43
CA SER A 84 12.04 25.55 6.50
C SER A 84 13.28 24.69 6.80
N SER A 85 13.36 24.20 8.03
CA SER A 85 14.44 23.32 8.49
C SER A 85 14.50 21.94 7.80
N ASP A 86 13.44 21.55 7.06
CA ASP A 86 13.37 20.32 6.25
C ASP A 86 13.66 20.54 4.75
N PHE A 87 13.99 21.77 4.34
CA PHE A 87 14.16 22.14 2.93
C PHE A 87 15.16 21.25 2.19
N ILE A 88 16.28 20.88 2.82
CA ILE A 88 17.33 20.09 2.16
C ILE A 88 16.78 18.71 1.77
N ALA A 89 16.03 18.06 2.66
CA ALA A 89 15.38 16.80 2.36
C ALA A 89 14.33 16.94 1.25
N ARG A 90 13.56 18.05 1.24
CA ARG A 90 12.62 18.38 0.15
C ARG A 90 13.33 18.58 -1.18
N ALA A 91 14.45 19.29 -1.21
CA ALA A 91 15.27 19.51 -2.41
C ALA A 91 15.85 18.21 -2.97
N LEU A 92 16.39 17.35 -2.10
CA LEU A 92 16.88 16.02 -2.48
C LEU A 92 15.75 15.17 -3.08
N HIS A 93 14.56 15.19 -2.47
CA HIS A 93 13.42 14.46 -3.01
C HIS A 93 12.99 15.04 -4.35
N HIS A 94 12.83 16.36 -4.46
CA HIS A 94 12.45 17.02 -5.70
C HIS A 94 13.37 16.64 -6.87
N ARG A 95 14.69 16.67 -6.67
CA ARG A 95 15.69 16.35 -7.70
C ARG A 95 15.76 14.85 -8.03
N TYR A 96 15.66 13.98 -7.03
CA TYR A 96 15.99 12.56 -7.19
C TYR A 96 14.79 11.60 -7.13
N LEU A 97 13.57 12.11 -6.96
CA LEU A 97 12.33 11.30 -6.99
C LEU A 97 12.19 10.54 -8.32
N GLU A 98 12.45 11.18 -9.46
CA GLU A 98 12.36 10.52 -10.77
C GLU A 98 13.51 9.53 -11.02
N GLN A 99 14.72 9.85 -10.55
CA GLN A 99 15.89 8.98 -10.65
C GLN A 99 15.78 7.72 -9.75
N SER A 100 15.08 7.83 -8.62
CA SER A 100 14.85 6.73 -7.64
C SER A 100 13.96 5.58 -8.16
N ALA A 101 13.32 5.78 -9.32
CA ALA A 101 12.47 4.77 -9.93
C ALA A 101 13.26 3.56 -10.46
N LYS A 102 14.57 3.73 -10.78
CA LYS A 102 15.39 2.72 -11.46
C LYS A 102 16.54 2.16 -10.61
N ARG A 103 17.01 2.86 -9.58
CA ARG A 103 18.15 2.45 -8.72
C ARG A 103 17.92 2.78 -7.26
N THR A 104 18.58 2.04 -6.37
CA THR A 104 18.65 2.38 -4.93
C THR A 104 19.45 3.66 -4.75
N ILE A 105 18.99 4.54 -3.87
CA ILE A 105 19.66 5.82 -3.56
C ILE A 105 20.07 5.84 -2.09
N ILE A 106 21.28 6.33 -1.81
CA ILE A 106 21.76 6.62 -0.46
C ILE A 106 22.01 8.12 -0.36
N PHE A 107 21.27 8.80 0.51
CA PHE A 107 21.54 10.17 0.91
C PHE A 107 22.53 10.17 2.08
N SER A 108 23.67 10.85 1.90
CA SER A 108 24.67 11.09 2.94
C SER A 108 24.81 12.59 3.21
N GLY A 109 25.39 12.94 4.36
CA GLY A 109 25.64 14.34 4.72
C GLY A 109 24.38 15.17 5.03
N LEU A 110 23.20 14.55 5.04
CA LEU A 110 21.97 15.21 5.49
C LEU A 110 22.06 15.46 7.01
N ARG A 111 21.51 16.58 7.47
CA ARG A 111 21.57 16.99 8.89
C ARG A 111 20.23 17.57 9.32
N GLY A 112 19.97 17.56 10.62
CA GLY A 112 18.77 18.16 11.20
C GLY A 112 17.64 17.16 11.42
N TYR A 113 16.97 17.29 12.56
CA TYR A 113 15.81 16.48 12.94
C TYR A 113 14.63 16.63 11.96
N ASP A 114 14.39 17.83 11.45
CA ASP A 114 13.25 18.07 10.57
C ASP A 114 13.47 17.46 9.16
N ASN A 115 14.68 17.55 8.63
CA ASN A 115 15.09 16.80 7.43
C ASN A 115 14.92 15.27 7.61
N ALA A 116 15.35 14.74 8.77
CA ALA A 116 15.21 13.31 9.07
C ALA A 116 13.73 12.89 9.20
N THR A 117 12.91 13.75 9.83
CA THR A 117 11.47 13.60 9.99
C THR A 117 10.78 13.56 8.62
N TYR A 118 11.15 14.48 7.72
CA TYR A 118 10.66 14.51 6.35
C TYR A 118 10.98 13.20 5.60
N CYS A 119 12.22 12.72 5.64
CA CYS A 119 12.61 11.45 5.01
C CYS A 119 11.78 10.27 5.55
N ARG A 120 11.57 10.20 6.88
CA ARG A 120 10.74 9.14 7.49
C ARG A 120 9.27 9.23 7.11
N LEU A 121 8.71 10.43 7.08
CA LEU A 121 7.35 10.69 6.58
C LEU A 121 7.19 10.17 5.16
N HIS A 122 8.20 10.39 4.33
CA HIS A 122 8.27 9.99 2.94
C HIS A 122 8.74 8.54 2.71
N ASN A 123 8.78 7.70 3.75
CA ASN A 123 9.02 6.24 3.66
C ASN A 123 10.46 5.84 3.31
N ASP A 124 11.43 6.68 3.62
CA ASP A 124 12.85 6.34 3.51
C ASP A 124 13.34 5.53 4.70
N PHE A 125 14.38 4.75 4.46
CA PHE A 125 15.04 3.94 5.48
C PHE A 125 16.12 4.76 6.17
N LEU A 126 15.80 5.23 7.37
CA LEU A 126 16.64 6.10 8.17
C LEU A 126 17.60 5.28 9.04
N ILE A 127 18.89 5.48 8.85
CA ILE A 127 19.93 4.85 9.66
C ILE A 127 20.62 5.94 10.48
N TYR A 128 20.77 5.71 11.78
CA TYR A 128 21.44 6.62 12.68
C TYR A 128 22.70 5.97 13.29
N LEU A 129 23.86 6.53 12.98
CA LEU A 129 25.14 6.09 13.52
C LEU A 129 25.49 6.86 14.79
N THR A 130 25.78 6.12 15.85
CA THR A 130 26.14 6.65 17.18
C THR A 130 27.50 6.14 17.62
N ALA A 131 28.09 6.82 18.60
CA ALA A 131 29.25 6.40 19.39
C ALA A 131 29.21 7.16 20.72
N ASP A 132 30.01 6.74 21.71
CA ASP A 132 30.15 7.51 22.94
C ASP A 132 30.86 8.84 22.70
N THR A 133 30.61 9.82 23.56
CA THR A 133 31.12 11.19 23.42
C THR A 133 32.65 11.24 23.33
N ALA A 134 33.36 10.42 24.11
CA ALA A 134 34.81 10.43 24.14
C ALA A 134 35.39 9.95 22.80
N THR A 135 34.83 8.88 22.25
CA THR A 135 35.19 8.36 20.92
C THR A 135 34.88 9.36 19.82
N LEU A 136 33.72 10.03 19.85
CA LEU A 136 33.38 11.05 18.85
C LEU A 136 34.36 12.23 18.88
N ILE A 137 34.72 12.71 20.07
CA ILE A 137 35.73 13.78 20.24
C ILE A 137 37.08 13.32 19.71
N LYS A 138 37.53 12.11 20.08
CA LYS A 138 38.79 11.53 19.59
C LYS A 138 38.82 11.50 18.06
N ARG A 139 37.79 10.94 17.44
CA ARG A 139 37.67 10.88 15.98
C ARG A 139 37.59 12.27 15.34
N LEU A 140 37.05 13.29 16.02
CA LEU A 140 37.03 14.66 15.50
C LEU A 140 38.42 15.31 15.55
N VAL A 141 39.19 15.05 16.61
CA VAL A 141 40.59 15.51 16.74
C VAL A 141 41.50 14.81 15.72
N GLU A 142 41.25 13.54 15.40
CA GLU A 142 42.04 12.80 14.41
C GLU A 142 41.68 13.19 12.98
N ASN A 143 40.38 13.33 12.68
CA ASN A 143 39.91 13.62 11.33
C ASN A 143 39.89 15.11 10.98
N ARG A 144 40.15 15.99 11.95
CA ARG A 144 40.17 17.45 11.77
C ARG A 144 41.28 18.03 12.62
N ALA A 145 41.90 19.11 12.16
CA ALA A 145 42.91 19.86 12.92
C ALA A 145 42.29 20.63 14.12
N TYR A 146 41.47 19.96 14.93
CA TYR A 146 40.84 20.49 16.14
C TYR A 146 41.57 20.00 17.38
N ASN A 147 41.69 20.86 18.38
CA ASN A 147 42.03 20.41 19.73
C ASN A 147 40.80 19.81 20.44
N LYS A 148 41.00 19.12 21.57
CA LYS A 148 39.92 18.47 22.33
C LYS A 148 38.77 19.42 22.71
N LYS A 149 39.09 20.68 23.06
CA LYS A 149 38.10 21.70 23.45
C LYS A 149 37.25 22.13 22.25
N GLN A 150 37.88 22.37 21.10
CA GLN A 150 37.21 22.70 19.84
C GLN A 150 36.31 21.53 19.37
N ALA A 151 36.80 20.29 19.44
CA ALA A 151 36.03 19.11 19.08
C ALA A 151 34.79 18.89 19.99
N ALA A 152 34.94 19.12 21.29
CA ALA A 152 33.82 19.04 22.24
C ALA A 152 32.78 20.15 22.00
N ALA A 153 33.23 21.38 21.76
CA ALA A 153 32.36 22.51 21.45
C ALA A 153 31.59 22.29 20.13
N GLU A 154 32.28 21.81 19.09
CA GLU A 154 31.68 21.44 17.81
C GLU A 154 30.58 20.39 17.98
N LEU A 155 30.86 19.31 18.70
CA LEU A 155 29.89 18.25 18.95
C LEU A 155 28.65 18.80 19.67
N LYS A 156 28.84 19.64 20.70
CA LYS A 156 27.75 20.28 21.44
C LYS A 156 26.92 21.21 20.55
N ASN A 157 27.59 22.05 19.75
CA ASN A 157 26.95 23.01 18.84
C ASN A 157 26.12 22.30 17.77
N GLU A 158 26.65 21.23 17.18
CA GLU A 158 25.92 20.41 16.21
C GLU A 158 24.73 19.69 16.83
N GLN A 159 24.89 19.14 18.03
CA GLN A 159 23.79 18.48 18.75
C GLN A 159 22.64 19.45 19.03
N ALA A 160 22.96 20.70 19.37
CA ALA A 160 21.98 21.76 19.57
C ALA A 160 21.32 22.17 18.25
N LEU A 161 22.11 22.53 17.23
CA LEU A 161 21.62 23.05 15.95
C LEU A 161 20.77 22.02 15.19
N TYR A 162 21.25 20.78 15.11
CA TYR A 162 20.61 19.73 14.29
C TYR A 162 19.70 18.81 15.11
N ARG A 163 19.63 18.99 16.43
CA ARG A 163 18.83 18.16 17.35
C ARG A 163 19.09 16.66 17.15
N THR A 164 20.36 16.29 16.95
CA THR A 164 20.77 14.95 16.49
C THR A 164 20.28 13.81 17.39
N ARG A 165 20.25 14.02 18.71
CA ARG A 165 19.73 13.03 19.68
C ARG A 165 18.27 12.67 19.45
N ALA A 166 17.45 13.60 18.94
CA ALA A 166 16.04 13.32 18.63
C ALA A 166 15.90 12.40 17.40
N ILE A 167 16.87 12.42 16.48
CA ILE A 167 16.88 11.58 15.27
C ILE A 167 16.95 10.09 15.64
N LYS A 168 17.68 9.74 16.70
CA LYS A 168 17.77 8.37 17.21
C LYS A 168 16.40 7.74 17.46
N LYS A 169 15.43 8.54 17.94
CA LYS A 169 14.07 8.06 18.28
C LYS A 169 13.22 7.72 17.05
N ILE A 170 13.53 8.31 15.90
CA ILE A 170 12.77 8.12 14.65
C ILE A 170 13.51 7.24 13.64
N ALA A 171 14.75 6.83 13.90
CA ALA A 171 15.51 5.98 12.98
C ALA A 171 14.83 4.60 12.75
N ASN A 172 14.98 4.02 11.56
CA ASN A 172 14.64 2.62 11.33
C ASN A 172 15.66 1.70 11.99
N LEU A 173 16.93 2.12 11.98
CA LEU A 173 18.06 1.37 12.49
C LEU A 173 19.04 2.32 13.18
N VAL A 174 19.45 1.96 14.40
CA VAL A 174 20.49 2.67 15.15
C VAL A 174 21.66 1.72 15.31
N ILE A 175 22.86 2.17 14.93
CA ILE A 175 24.09 1.36 15.08
C ILE A 175 25.13 2.14 15.85
N ASP A 176 25.67 1.48 16.88
CA ASP A 176 26.84 1.95 17.61
C ASP A 176 28.12 1.55 16.87
N THR A 177 28.86 2.56 16.40
CA THR A 177 30.04 2.41 15.54
C THR A 177 31.32 2.09 16.31
N THR A 178 31.23 1.85 17.63
CA THR A 178 32.34 1.38 18.46
C THR A 178 32.35 -0.14 18.62
N LYS A 179 31.22 -0.80 18.33
CA LYS A 179 31.01 -2.23 18.66
C LYS A 179 31.46 -3.19 17.57
N TYR A 180 31.70 -2.68 16.37
CA TYR A 180 31.88 -3.47 15.15
C TYR A 180 32.83 -2.74 14.22
N ASP A 181 33.51 -3.47 13.35
CA ASP A 181 34.28 -2.85 12.27
C ASP A 181 33.37 -2.32 11.14
N ILE A 182 33.96 -1.63 10.18
CA ILE A 182 33.20 -0.99 9.10
C ILE A 182 32.48 -1.99 8.19
N LEU A 183 33.07 -3.16 7.93
CA LEU A 183 32.51 -4.18 7.04
C LEU A 183 31.33 -4.86 7.73
N GLU A 184 31.46 -5.19 9.00
CA GLU A 184 30.38 -5.73 9.82
C GLU A 184 29.20 -4.75 9.93
N ILE A 185 29.47 -3.46 10.15
CA ILE A 185 28.42 -2.42 10.18
C ILE A 185 27.72 -2.34 8.83
N ALA A 186 28.48 -2.30 7.73
CA ALA A 186 27.92 -2.26 6.39
C ALA A 186 27.03 -3.49 6.13
N GLN A 187 27.48 -4.69 6.50
CA GLN A 187 26.72 -5.92 6.35
C GLN A 187 25.41 -5.90 7.16
N LYS A 188 25.46 -5.47 8.43
CA LYS A 188 24.25 -5.33 9.28
C LYS A 188 23.25 -4.34 8.66
N ILE A 189 23.73 -3.22 8.14
CA ILE A 189 22.89 -2.24 7.44
C ILE A 189 22.23 -2.86 6.20
N ILE A 190 23.02 -3.54 5.36
CA ILE A 190 22.54 -4.18 4.14
C ILE A 190 21.47 -5.22 4.46
N GLN A 191 21.70 -6.08 5.47
CA GLN A 191 20.73 -7.06 5.92
C GLN A 191 19.42 -6.41 6.39
N ALA A 192 19.50 -5.32 7.16
CA ALA A 192 18.32 -4.59 7.62
C ALA A 192 17.53 -3.98 6.46
N ILE A 193 18.22 -3.38 5.48
CA ILE A 193 17.59 -2.85 4.25
C ILE A 193 16.94 -4.00 3.46
N GLN A 194 17.63 -5.11 3.28
CA GLN A 194 17.10 -6.27 2.57
C GLN A 194 15.83 -6.81 3.23
N ARG A 195 15.82 -6.92 4.57
CA ARG A 195 14.64 -7.34 5.34
C ARG A 195 13.46 -6.38 5.20
N GLU A 196 13.69 -5.07 5.30
CA GLU A 196 12.63 -4.05 5.17
C GLU A 196 11.98 -4.06 3.78
N TYR A 197 12.80 -4.15 2.72
CA TYR A 197 12.33 -4.04 1.34
C TYR A 197 12.13 -5.40 0.65
N GLN A 198 12.19 -6.50 1.40
CA GLN A 198 11.99 -7.83 0.85
C GLN A 198 10.60 -7.95 0.20
N MET A 199 10.57 -8.49 -1.02
CA MET A 199 9.35 -8.79 -1.75
C MET A 199 9.28 -10.29 -1.97
N CYS A 200 8.07 -10.85 -1.85
CA CYS A 200 7.81 -12.25 -2.19
C CYS A 200 8.31 -12.57 -3.59
N GLN A 201 8.95 -13.72 -3.79
CA GLN A 201 9.41 -14.14 -5.11
C GLN A 201 8.23 -14.43 -6.06
N HIS A 202 7.13 -14.99 -5.55
CA HIS A 202 5.93 -15.31 -6.33
C HIS A 202 5.02 -14.11 -6.61
N CYS A 203 4.63 -13.37 -5.57
CA CYS A 203 3.63 -12.30 -5.66
C CYS A 203 4.20 -10.91 -5.35
N VAL A 204 3.33 -9.89 -5.18
CA VAL A 204 3.74 -8.49 -4.93
C VAL A 204 3.66 -8.07 -3.46
N ASN A 205 3.49 -9.02 -2.54
CA ASN A 205 3.55 -8.76 -1.11
C ASN A 205 4.98 -8.40 -0.70
N THR A 206 5.11 -7.45 0.23
CA THR A 206 6.39 -6.94 0.71
C THR A 206 6.45 -6.97 2.23
N ALA A 207 7.64 -7.11 2.81
CA ALA A 207 7.86 -7.05 4.26
C ALA A 207 7.42 -5.71 4.89
N ARG A 208 7.39 -4.61 4.10
CA ARG A 208 6.81 -3.32 4.53
C ARG A 208 5.36 -3.38 4.98
N ASN A 209 4.61 -4.38 4.52
CA ASN A 209 3.24 -4.57 4.98
C ASN A 209 3.30 -5.35 6.31
N PRO A 210 2.92 -4.75 7.45
CA PRO A 210 3.08 -5.39 8.76
C PRO A 210 2.28 -6.68 8.93
N ALA A 211 1.31 -6.94 8.03
CA ALA A 211 0.55 -8.19 8.01
C ALA A 211 1.17 -9.30 7.14
N ILE A 212 2.35 -9.07 6.56
CA ILE A 212 3.06 -9.99 5.66
C ILE A 212 4.38 -10.40 6.30
N LYS A 213 4.64 -11.70 6.28
CA LYS A 213 5.92 -12.29 6.66
C LYS A 213 6.50 -12.98 5.44
N ILE A 214 7.72 -12.63 5.06
CA ILE A 214 8.46 -13.32 4.01
C ILE A 214 9.34 -14.38 4.69
N GLY A 215 9.22 -15.63 4.25
CA GLY A 215 10.04 -16.74 4.72
C GLY A 215 11.46 -16.68 4.16
N ASN A 216 12.33 -17.54 4.70
CA ASN A 216 13.70 -17.69 4.22
C ASN A 216 13.77 -18.27 2.80
N ASP A 217 12.73 -18.99 2.37
CA ASP A 217 12.51 -19.46 1.00
C ASP A 217 12.20 -18.32 0.00
N GLY A 218 12.02 -17.09 0.49
CA GLY A 218 11.64 -15.93 -0.32
C GLY A 218 10.14 -15.84 -0.63
N TYR A 219 9.29 -16.73 -0.10
CA TYR A 219 7.85 -16.70 -0.30
C TYR A 219 7.15 -16.01 0.89
N CYS A 220 6.10 -15.25 0.61
CA CYS A 220 5.25 -14.76 1.69
C CYS A 220 4.39 -15.88 2.25
N GLN A 221 4.02 -15.77 3.53
CA GLN A 221 3.24 -16.78 4.24
C GLN A 221 1.93 -17.17 3.53
N ILE A 222 1.34 -16.25 2.75
CA ILE A 222 0.11 -16.50 1.98
C ILE A 222 0.40 -17.37 0.74
N CYS A 223 1.50 -17.12 0.03
CA CYS A 223 1.89 -17.93 -1.12
C CYS A 223 2.33 -19.32 -0.67
N SER A 224 3.13 -19.43 0.39
CA SER A 224 3.54 -20.73 0.94
C SER A 224 2.32 -21.54 1.39
N ALA A 225 1.34 -20.91 2.05
CA ALA A 225 0.09 -21.58 2.42
C ALA A 225 -0.73 -22.03 1.19
N TYR A 226 -0.80 -21.20 0.15
CA TYR A 226 -1.48 -21.61 -1.09
C TYR A 226 -0.79 -22.82 -1.73
N LEU A 227 0.54 -22.76 -1.94
CA LEU A 227 1.31 -23.84 -2.56
C LEU A 227 1.22 -25.15 -1.77
N LYS A 228 1.19 -25.06 -0.43
CA LYS A 228 1.12 -26.24 0.44
C LYS A 228 -0.24 -26.94 0.43
N TYR A 229 -1.34 -26.19 0.32
CA TYR A 229 -2.67 -26.72 0.63
C TYR A 229 -3.70 -26.56 -0.51
N PHE A 230 -3.30 -26.00 -1.64
CA PHE A 230 -4.17 -25.95 -2.81
C PHE A 230 -4.28 -27.34 -3.44
N ASP A 231 -5.52 -27.82 -3.61
CA ASP A 231 -5.82 -29.05 -4.33
C ASP A 231 -6.87 -28.75 -5.42
N PRO A 232 -6.53 -28.89 -6.71
CA PRO A 232 -7.47 -28.72 -7.82
C PRO A 232 -8.70 -29.63 -7.75
N LYS A 233 -8.60 -30.83 -7.13
CA LYS A 233 -9.75 -31.75 -6.99
C LYS A 233 -10.89 -31.09 -6.22
N HIS A 234 -10.57 -30.33 -5.18
CA HIS A 234 -11.57 -29.59 -4.40
C HIS A 234 -12.37 -28.58 -5.24
N LEU A 235 -11.76 -27.98 -6.26
CA LEU A 235 -12.46 -27.04 -7.14
C LEU A 235 -13.46 -27.75 -8.05
N LYS A 236 -13.15 -28.98 -8.49
CA LYS A 236 -14.10 -29.81 -9.26
C LYS A 236 -15.34 -30.12 -8.45
N ASP A 237 -15.17 -30.45 -7.17
CA ASP A 237 -16.29 -30.70 -6.25
C ASP A 237 -17.13 -29.44 -6.02
N GLU A 238 -16.46 -28.29 -5.81
CA GLU A 238 -17.13 -27.00 -5.64
C GLU A 238 -17.87 -26.53 -6.91
N LEU A 239 -17.35 -26.87 -8.09
CA LEU A 239 -18.02 -26.62 -9.36
C LEU A 239 -19.25 -27.52 -9.53
N ARG A 240 -19.16 -28.81 -9.18
CA ARG A 240 -20.34 -29.71 -9.13
C ARG A 240 -21.38 -29.19 -8.14
N PHE A 241 -20.95 -28.68 -7.00
CA PHE A 241 -21.83 -28.05 -6.02
C PHE A 241 -22.50 -26.77 -6.56
N LEU A 242 -21.81 -25.94 -7.33
CA LEU A 242 -22.47 -24.84 -8.04
C LEU A 242 -23.54 -25.37 -9.03
N HIS A 243 -23.23 -26.43 -9.77
CA HIS A 243 -24.16 -27.06 -10.71
C HIS A 243 -25.42 -27.65 -10.06
N SER A 244 -25.36 -28.07 -8.79
CA SER A 244 -26.55 -28.58 -8.10
C SER A 244 -27.63 -27.51 -7.83
N PHE A 245 -27.34 -26.22 -8.03
CA PHE A 245 -28.33 -25.14 -7.90
C PHE A 245 -29.11 -24.86 -9.19
N LYS A 246 -28.74 -25.51 -10.30
CA LYS A 246 -29.33 -25.31 -11.63
C LYS A 246 -30.68 -26.04 -11.74
N ASN A 247 -31.62 -25.47 -12.50
CA ASN A 247 -32.92 -26.08 -12.83
C ASN A 247 -33.72 -26.51 -11.60
N ARG A 248 -33.65 -25.74 -10.51
CA ARG A 248 -34.53 -25.98 -9.35
C ARG A 248 -35.98 -25.76 -9.82
N ALA A 249 -36.81 -26.78 -9.65
CA ALA A 249 -38.23 -26.75 -10.01
C ALA A 249 -38.90 -25.53 -9.34
N GLU A 250 -39.89 -24.94 -10.00
CA GLU A 250 -40.70 -23.81 -9.49
C GLU A 250 -39.97 -22.46 -9.34
N GLN A 251 -38.64 -22.40 -9.48
CA GLN A 251 -37.88 -21.16 -9.35
C GLN A 251 -37.60 -20.50 -10.71
N LYS A 252 -37.83 -19.18 -10.79
CA LYS A 252 -37.49 -18.38 -11.99
C LYS A 252 -35.97 -18.29 -12.20
N TYR A 253 -35.20 -18.22 -11.12
CA TYR A 253 -33.75 -18.02 -11.16
C TYR A 253 -33.01 -19.10 -10.37
N ASP A 254 -31.88 -19.55 -10.90
CA ASP A 254 -31.04 -20.55 -10.25
C ASP A 254 -30.04 -19.90 -9.29
N VAL A 255 -29.49 -18.75 -9.68
CA VAL A 255 -28.38 -18.05 -9.00
C VAL A 255 -28.53 -16.53 -9.11
N MET A 256 -28.01 -15.79 -8.13
CA MET A 256 -27.80 -14.35 -8.25
C MET A 256 -26.38 -14.06 -8.72
N VAL A 257 -26.18 -13.13 -9.66
CA VAL A 257 -24.84 -12.77 -10.17
C VAL A 257 -24.55 -11.30 -9.95
N GLY A 258 -23.53 -11.00 -9.14
CA GLY A 258 -23.12 -9.63 -8.85
C GLY A 258 -22.39 -9.01 -10.04
N ILE A 259 -22.96 -7.96 -10.63
CA ILE A 259 -22.37 -7.25 -11.77
C ILE A 259 -22.09 -5.76 -11.49
N SER A 260 -21.04 -5.24 -12.11
CA SER A 260 -20.71 -3.80 -12.13
C SER A 260 -20.62 -3.23 -13.55
N GLY A 261 -20.80 -4.07 -14.58
CA GLY A 261 -20.48 -3.76 -15.97
C GLY A 261 -18.97 -3.70 -16.26
N GLY A 262 -18.13 -3.94 -15.24
CA GLY A 262 -16.69 -4.09 -15.41
C GLY A 262 -16.30 -5.44 -16.01
N LYS A 263 -15.04 -5.54 -16.43
CA LYS A 263 -14.48 -6.69 -17.16
C LYS A 263 -14.74 -8.05 -16.47
N ASP A 264 -14.44 -8.17 -15.18
CA ASP A 264 -14.47 -9.48 -14.51
C ASP A 264 -15.91 -9.94 -14.25
N SER A 265 -16.78 -8.99 -13.86
CA SER A 265 -18.19 -9.27 -13.63
C SER A 265 -18.98 -9.56 -14.91
N THR A 266 -18.60 -8.91 -16.03
CA THR A 266 -19.20 -9.19 -17.35
C THR A 266 -18.83 -10.57 -17.83
N ALA A 267 -17.53 -10.93 -17.75
CA ALA A 267 -17.08 -12.27 -18.09
C ALA A 267 -17.76 -13.34 -17.23
N THR A 268 -17.92 -13.07 -15.93
CA THR A 268 -18.62 -13.98 -15.00
C THR A 268 -20.08 -14.20 -15.39
N LEU A 269 -20.83 -13.14 -15.68
CA LEU A 269 -22.24 -13.26 -16.09
C LEU A 269 -22.37 -14.03 -17.41
N ALA A 270 -21.52 -13.72 -18.39
CA ALA A 270 -21.49 -14.42 -19.68
C ALA A 270 -21.18 -15.92 -19.50
N THR A 271 -20.21 -16.27 -18.65
CA THR A 271 -19.84 -17.66 -18.36
C THR A 271 -20.97 -18.41 -17.65
N ILE A 272 -21.61 -17.82 -16.63
CA ILE A 272 -22.76 -18.44 -15.95
C ILE A 272 -23.92 -18.71 -16.91
N LYS A 273 -24.23 -17.75 -17.80
CA LYS A 273 -25.23 -17.96 -18.84
C LYS A 273 -24.83 -19.08 -19.80
N LYS A 274 -23.56 -19.14 -20.23
CA LYS A 274 -23.04 -20.20 -21.10
C LYS A 274 -23.08 -21.59 -20.44
N MET A 275 -22.93 -21.66 -19.12
CA MET A 275 -23.10 -22.89 -18.33
C MET A 275 -24.59 -23.30 -18.20
N GLY A 276 -25.50 -22.50 -18.75
CA GLY A 276 -26.94 -22.77 -18.86
C GLY A 276 -27.75 -22.46 -17.60
N PHE A 277 -27.19 -21.70 -16.64
CA PHE A 277 -27.98 -21.20 -15.51
C PHE A 277 -28.95 -20.10 -15.96
N ARG A 278 -30.01 -19.90 -15.19
CA ARG A 278 -30.93 -18.75 -15.25
C ARG A 278 -30.53 -17.72 -14.17
N PRO A 279 -29.60 -16.80 -14.46
CA PRO A 279 -29.13 -15.84 -13.45
C PRO A 279 -30.13 -14.69 -13.24
N LEU A 280 -30.21 -14.19 -12.01
CA LEU A 280 -30.66 -12.83 -11.70
C LEU A 280 -29.42 -11.95 -11.53
N ALA A 281 -29.18 -11.01 -12.44
CA ALA A 281 -28.07 -10.07 -12.29
C ALA A 281 -28.43 -8.98 -11.26
N PHE A 282 -27.46 -8.56 -10.45
CA PHE A 282 -27.69 -7.46 -9.52
C PHE A 282 -26.47 -6.57 -9.32
N THR A 283 -26.72 -5.32 -8.94
CA THR A 283 -25.70 -4.39 -8.44
C THR A 283 -26.16 -3.82 -7.10
N PHE A 284 -25.28 -3.78 -6.10
CA PHE A 284 -25.54 -2.97 -4.91
C PHE A 284 -25.31 -1.50 -5.20
N ASN A 285 -26.32 -0.67 -4.93
CA ASN A 285 -26.18 0.76 -4.88
C ASN A 285 -25.41 1.16 -3.61
N LEU A 286 -24.08 1.07 -3.70
CA LEU A 286 -23.18 1.58 -2.67
C LEU A 286 -23.08 3.12 -2.67
N GLY A 287 -23.57 3.72 -3.77
CA GLY A 287 -23.47 5.11 -4.25
C GLY A 287 -22.11 5.81 -4.21
N TYR A 288 -21.05 5.17 -3.76
CA TYR A 288 -19.67 5.53 -4.11
C TYR A 288 -19.15 4.75 -5.32
N LEU A 289 -20.07 4.38 -6.24
CA LEU A 289 -19.73 3.84 -7.54
C LEU A 289 -19.53 4.99 -8.54
N PRO A 290 -18.61 4.86 -9.52
CA PRO A 290 -18.57 5.77 -10.66
C PRO A 290 -19.95 5.89 -11.34
N LYS A 291 -20.30 7.09 -11.82
CA LYS A 291 -21.61 7.36 -12.44
C LYS A 291 -21.93 6.43 -13.63
N THR A 292 -20.90 5.91 -14.29
CA THR A 292 -20.99 5.00 -15.43
C THR A 292 -21.27 3.55 -15.05
N THR A 293 -21.08 3.15 -13.79
CA THR A 293 -21.14 1.75 -13.36
C THR A 293 -22.54 1.16 -13.50
N ILE A 294 -23.57 1.81 -12.94
CA ILE A 294 -24.95 1.29 -12.99
C ILE A 294 -25.51 1.26 -14.43
N PRO A 295 -25.37 2.33 -15.25
CA PRO A 295 -25.78 2.27 -16.66
C PRO A 295 -25.11 1.15 -17.45
N ARG A 296 -23.80 0.94 -17.24
CA ARG A 296 -23.06 -0.17 -17.88
C ARG A 296 -23.56 -1.54 -17.42
N ALA A 297 -23.77 -1.74 -16.13
CA ALA A 297 -24.32 -2.99 -15.60
C ALA A 297 -25.68 -3.33 -16.24
N ARG A 298 -26.60 -2.36 -16.30
CA ARG A 298 -27.89 -2.51 -16.99
C ARG A 298 -27.75 -2.86 -18.46
N MET A 299 -26.88 -2.16 -19.18
CA MET A 299 -26.61 -2.41 -20.59
C MET A 299 -26.08 -3.82 -20.84
N ILE A 300 -25.13 -4.29 -20.02
CA ILE A 300 -24.56 -5.63 -20.13
C ILE A 300 -25.60 -6.70 -19.82
N ALA A 301 -26.40 -6.53 -18.77
CA ALA A 301 -27.48 -7.47 -18.45
C ALA A 301 -28.49 -7.57 -19.60
N LYS A 302 -28.93 -6.42 -20.15
CA LYS A 302 -29.82 -6.37 -21.32
C LYS A 302 -29.21 -7.08 -22.53
N ARG A 303 -27.94 -6.81 -22.86
CA ARG A 303 -27.25 -7.43 -23.99
C ARG A 303 -27.13 -8.94 -23.84
N LEU A 304 -26.92 -9.42 -22.62
CA LEU A 304 -26.89 -10.84 -22.31
C LEU A 304 -28.28 -11.43 -22.08
N GLY A 305 -29.38 -10.68 -22.26
CA GLY A 305 -30.74 -11.15 -22.04
C GLY A 305 -30.94 -11.73 -20.63
N VAL A 306 -30.52 -10.98 -19.61
CA VAL A 306 -30.60 -11.34 -18.19
C VAL A 306 -31.31 -10.24 -17.43
N ASP A 307 -32.22 -10.62 -16.53
CA ASP A 307 -32.92 -9.69 -15.63
C ASP A 307 -31.94 -9.00 -14.67
N PHE A 308 -32.17 -7.72 -14.39
CA PHE A 308 -31.26 -6.88 -13.60
C PHE A 308 -31.97 -6.14 -12.47
N GLU A 309 -31.42 -6.23 -11.26
CA GLU A 309 -31.87 -5.47 -10.11
C GLU A 309 -30.78 -4.54 -9.54
N LEU A 310 -31.19 -3.30 -9.22
CA LEU A 310 -30.39 -2.39 -8.42
C LEU A 310 -30.87 -2.46 -6.97
N ILE A 311 -30.01 -2.91 -6.07
CA ILE A 311 -30.37 -3.17 -4.67
C ILE A 311 -29.75 -2.10 -3.78
N ASP A 312 -30.54 -1.45 -2.93
CA ASP A 312 -30.02 -0.48 -1.95
C ASP A 312 -29.27 -1.19 -0.81
N ILE A 313 -28.02 -0.81 -0.58
CA ILE A 313 -27.19 -1.40 0.47
C ILE A 313 -27.46 -0.78 1.86
N ARG A 314 -28.01 0.44 1.91
CA ARG A 314 -28.09 1.25 3.14
C ARG A 314 -28.83 0.57 4.30
N PRO A 315 -29.90 -0.22 4.08
CA PRO A 315 -30.56 -0.98 5.15
C PRO A 315 -29.64 -1.98 5.88
N TYR A 316 -28.55 -2.41 5.24
CA TYR A 316 -27.62 -3.42 5.79
C TYR A 316 -26.50 -2.83 6.64
N ILE A 317 -26.41 -1.51 6.74
CA ILE A 317 -25.36 -0.81 7.49
C ILE A 317 -25.71 -0.81 8.98
N ARG A 318 -24.95 -1.56 9.79
CA ARG A 318 -25.15 -1.59 11.24
C ARG A 318 -24.65 -0.29 11.89
N ARG A 319 -25.18 0.01 13.08
CA ARG A 319 -24.68 1.11 13.93
C ARG A 319 -23.15 1.05 14.11
N ILE A 320 -22.60 -0.12 14.41
CA ILE A 320 -21.15 -0.31 14.58
C ILE A 320 -20.33 -0.06 13.30
N ASP A 321 -20.92 -0.32 12.13
CA ASP A 321 -20.26 -0.05 10.86
C ASP A 321 -20.28 1.46 10.57
N ARG A 322 -21.38 2.17 10.90
CA ARG A 322 -21.45 3.64 10.82
C ARG A 322 -20.42 4.32 11.72
N GLU A 323 -20.21 3.82 12.94
CA GLU A 323 -19.16 4.34 13.83
C GLU A 323 -17.76 4.10 13.25
N SER A 324 -17.53 2.95 12.61
CA SER A 324 -16.26 2.68 11.91
C SER A 324 -16.07 3.62 10.71
N TYR A 325 -17.14 3.99 10.01
CA TYR A 325 -17.11 5.01 8.95
C TYR A 325 -16.73 6.39 9.47
N LYS A 326 -17.30 6.82 10.60
CA LYS A 326 -16.93 8.09 11.26
C LYS A 326 -15.45 8.11 11.66
N LYS A 327 -14.98 7.05 12.32
CA LYS A 327 -13.57 6.92 12.75
C LYS A 327 -12.62 6.93 11.55
N MET A 328 -12.98 6.22 10.48
CA MET A 328 -12.20 6.24 9.24
C MET A 328 -12.16 7.64 8.62
N ALA A 329 -13.29 8.34 8.53
CA ALA A 329 -13.32 9.71 8.02
C ALA A 329 -12.39 10.64 8.82
N ALA A 330 -12.52 10.63 10.15
CA ALA A 330 -11.67 11.42 11.05
C ALA A 330 -10.18 11.08 10.93
N LEU A 331 -9.83 9.79 10.79
CA LEU A 331 -8.45 9.36 10.61
C LEU A 331 -7.82 10.00 9.35
N TYR A 332 -8.56 10.06 8.25
CA TYR A 332 -8.08 10.63 6.99
C TYR A 332 -8.07 12.17 6.95
N GLU A 333 -8.62 12.83 7.97
CA GLU A 333 -8.58 14.29 8.14
C GLU A 333 -7.38 14.75 8.97
N LEU A 334 -6.65 13.82 9.59
CA LEU A 334 -5.45 14.14 10.36
C LEU A 334 -4.33 14.70 9.46
N PRO A 335 -3.53 15.65 9.97
CA PRO A 335 -2.41 16.23 9.23
C PRO A 335 -1.35 15.18 8.91
N PHE A 336 -0.57 15.41 7.85
CA PHE A 336 0.49 14.49 7.43
C PHE A 336 1.72 14.58 8.34
N THR A 337 1.73 13.82 9.44
CA THR A 337 2.80 13.80 10.46
C THR A 337 3.25 12.38 10.80
N LEU A 338 4.39 12.21 11.48
CA LEU A 338 4.86 10.89 11.95
C LEU A 338 3.87 10.24 12.92
N GLN A 339 3.26 11.04 13.80
CA GLN A 339 2.24 10.54 14.72
C GLN A 339 1.01 10.01 13.95
N THR A 340 0.56 10.72 12.92
CA THR A 340 -0.53 10.23 12.04
C THR A 340 -0.13 8.94 11.34
N LYS A 341 1.13 8.84 10.88
CA LYS A 341 1.67 7.62 10.25
C LYS A 341 1.57 6.40 11.18
N GLU A 342 1.98 6.55 12.44
CA GLU A 342 1.87 5.51 13.46
C GLU A 342 0.41 5.11 13.71
N LYS A 343 -0.50 6.10 13.85
CA LYS A 343 -1.94 5.85 13.97
C LYS A 343 -2.50 5.07 12.78
N PHE A 344 -2.07 5.38 11.56
CA PHE A 344 -2.47 4.64 10.35
C PHE A 344 -1.97 3.19 10.37
N ILE A 345 -0.72 2.95 10.76
CA ILE A 345 -0.17 1.59 10.84
C ILE A 345 -0.90 0.77 11.92
N ALA A 346 -1.18 1.38 13.08
CA ALA A 346 -1.95 0.76 14.15
C ALA A 346 -3.38 0.42 13.70
N ALA A 347 -4.11 1.38 13.12
CA ALA A 347 -5.45 1.17 12.60
C ALA A 347 -5.50 0.14 11.46
N TYR A 348 -4.49 0.11 10.59
CA TYR A 348 -4.39 -0.93 9.56
C TYR A 348 -4.25 -2.33 10.18
N THR A 349 -3.44 -2.46 11.23
CA THR A 349 -3.21 -3.73 11.92
C THR A 349 -4.45 -4.20 12.68
N GLU A 350 -5.06 -3.31 13.46
CA GLU A 350 -6.32 -3.56 14.19
C GLU A 350 -7.46 -3.91 13.22
N GLY A 351 -7.66 -3.12 12.17
CA GLY A 351 -8.71 -3.37 11.17
C GLY A 351 -8.59 -4.74 10.52
N ARG A 352 -7.37 -5.28 10.36
CA ARG A 352 -7.14 -6.64 9.84
C ARG A 352 -7.46 -7.75 10.84
N GLN A 353 -7.49 -7.47 12.14
CA GLN A 353 -7.93 -8.44 13.16
C GLN A 353 -9.46 -8.44 13.28
N HIS A 354 -10.10 -7.30 13.01
CA HIS A 354 -11.53 -7.08 13.25
C HIS A 354 -12.41 -6.92 12.00
N TYR A 355 -11.92 -7.29 10.81
CA TYR A 355 -12.67 -7.17 9.54
C TYR A 355 -13.84 -8.17 9.38
N SER A 356 -13.92 -9.21 10.23
CA SER A 356 -14.99 -10.21 10.17
C SER A 356 -16.36 -9.55 10.37
N VAL A 357 -17.37 -9.98 9.60
CA VAL A 357 -18.75 -9.50 9.76
C VAL A 357 -19.37 -9.91 11.11
N ARG A 358 -18.81 -10.95 11.76
CA ARG A 358 -19.20 -11.39 13.11
C ARG A 358 -18.63 -10.52 14.22
N CYS A 359 -17.65 -9.68 13.91
CA CYS A 359 -17.05 -8.77 14.88
C CYS A 359 -18.07 -7.72 15.34
N LYS A 360 -18.20 -7.57 16.66
CA LYS A 360 -19.10 -6.60 17.31
C LYS A 360 -18.43 -5.25 17.61
N HIS A 361 -17.10 -5.15 17.44
CA HIS A 361 -16.36 -3.91 17.60
C HIS A 361 -16.57 -2.95 16.42
N SER A 362 -16.30 -1.66 16.68
CA SER A 362 -16.25 -0.57 15.70
C SER A 362 -14.79 -0.08 15.51
N PRO A 363 -13.89 -0.90 14.93
CA PRO A 363 -12.48 -0.54 14.77
C PRO A 363 -12.33 0.54 13.70
N THR A 364 -11.19 1.23 13.72
CA THR A 364 -10.84 2.17 12.64
C THR A 364 -10.27 1.39 11.46
N PHE A 365 -10.80 1.60 10.25
CA PHE A 365 -10.26 0.96 9.04
C PHE A 365 -9.46 1.94 8.20
N VAL A 366 -8.25 1.52 7.80
CA VAL A 366 -7.51 2.23 6.74
C VAL A 366 -8.01 1.81 5.36
N ARG A 367 -8.28 0.52 5.14
CA ARG A 367 -8.80 0.04 3.85
C ARG A 367 -10.33 0.14 3.80
N SER A 368 -10.82 1.07 2.99
CA SER A 368 -12.25 1.22 2.66
C SER A 368 -12.92 -0.09 2.26
N CYS A 369 -12.25 -0.93 1.45
CA CYS A 369 -12.80 -2.23 1.04
C CYS A 369 -13.06 -3.19 2.21
N GLN A 370 -12.28 -3.14 3.30
CA GLN A 370 -12.52 -3.99 4.48
C GLN A 370 -13.78 -3.56 5.22
N LEU A 371 -13.99 -2.25 5.36
CA LEU A 371 -15.19 -1.69 5.97
C LEU A 371 -16.43 -1.94 5.11
N CYS A 372 -16.35 -1.69 3.80
CA CYS A 372 -17.42 -1.99 2.84
C CYS A 372 -17.84 -3.48 2.88
N ARG A 373 -16.87 -4.40 3.01
CA ARG A 373 -17.17 -5.84 3.08
C ARG A 373 -18.08 -6.21 4.26
N ARG A 374 -18.06 -5.44 5.36
CA ARG A 374 -18.91 -5.70 6.55
C ARG A 374 -20.39 -5.50 6.27
N MET A 375 -20.76 -4.57 5.39
CA MET A 375 -22.15 -4.43 4.92
C MET A 375 -22.46 -5.38 3.77
N VAL A 376 -21.56 -5.51 2.79
CA VAL A 376 -21.81 -6.24 1.54
C VAL A 376 -22.07 -7.73 1.79
N ILE A 377 -21.32 -8.36 2.70
CA ILE A 377 -21.55 -9.78 3.05
C ILE A 377 -22.93 -9.99 3.69
N ARG A 378 -23.40 -9.03 4.51
CA ARG A 378 -24.72 -9.13 5.14
C ARG A 378 -25.83 -8.98 4.10
N ALA A 379 -25.66 -8.04 3.18
CA ALA A 379 -26.60 -7.83 2.09
C ALA A 379 -26.68 -9.05 1.17
N TYR A 380 -25.55 -9.67 0.81
CA TYR A 380 -25.57 -10.93 0.05
C TYR A 380 -26.46 -11.98 0.72
N TYR A 381 -26.25 -12.24 2.01
CA TYR A 381 -27.06 -13.21 2.73
C TYR A 381 -28.55 -12.83 2.74
N ALA A 382 -28.89 -11.60 3.12
CA ALA A 382 -30.28 -11.19 3.27
C ALA A 382 -31.04 -11.15 1.95
N GLU A 383 -30.41 -10.67 0.88
CA GLU A 383 -31.05 -10.56 -0.45
C GLU A 383 -31.21 -11.94 -1.12
N ALA A 384 -30.30 -12.88 -0.85
CA ALA A 384 -30.45 -14.28 -1.26
C ALA A 384 -31.64 -14.95 -0.58
N ILE A 385 -31.74 -14.81 0.76
CA ILE A 385 -32.88 -15.37 1.53
C ILE A 385 -34.20 -14.75 1.09
N LYS A 386 -34.24 -13.41 0.91
CA LYS A 386 -35.44 -12.69 0.47
C LYS A 386 -36.00 -13.20 -0.88
N ARG A 387 -35.13 -13.72 -1.75
CA ARG A 387 -35.50 -14.20 -3.09
C ARG A 387 -35.57 -15.72 -3.19
N ASP A 388 -35.28 -16.44 -2.12
CA ASP A 388 -35.12 -17.91 -2.13
C ASP A 388 -34.04 -18.41 -3.14
N ILE A 389 -32.96 -17.63 -3.28
CA ILE A 389 -31.82 -17.95 -4.16
C ILE A 389 -30.54 -18.12 -3.30
N PRO A 390 -30.29 -19.32 -2.73
CA PRO A 390 -29.17 -19.59 -1.83
C PRO A 390 -27.79 -19.59 -2.51
N ALA A 391 -27.68 -19.33 -3.81
CA ALA A 391 -26.43 -19.32 -4.55
C ALA A 391 -26.16 -17.95 -5.20
N ILE A 392 -25.02 -17.35 -4.83
CA ILE A 392 -24.53 -16.08 -5.36
C ILE A 392 -23.22 -16.31 -6.07
N VAL A 393 -23.06 -15.78 -7.28
CA VAL A 393 -21.82 -15.84 -8.06
C VAL A 393 -21.22 -14.46 -8.19
N LEU A 394 -19.92 -14.32 -7.91
CA LEU A 394 -19.16 -13.08 -8.00
C LEU A 394 -17.98 -13.20 -8.94
N GLY A 395 -17.76 -12.15 -9.74
CA GLY A 395 -16.59 -12.04 -10.62
C GLY A 395 -15.32 -11.55 -9.94
N ILE A 396 -15.15 -11.79 -8.65
CA ILE A 396 -13.92 -11.49 -7.94
C ILE A 396 -13.11 -12.77 -7.86
N ASN A 397 -11.85 -12.73 -8.30
CA ASN A 397 -10.93 -13.84 -8.16
C ASN A 397 -10.43 -13.95 -6.70
N GLU A 398 -11.30 -14.45 -5.84
CA GLU A 398 -11.07 -14.61 -4.41
C GLU A 398 -11.09 -16.09 -4.02
N TRP A 399 -10.23 -16.46 -3.07
CA TRP A 399 -10.16 -17.79 -2.47
C TRP A 399 -10.18 -17.69 -0.95
N THR A 400 -10.90 -18.56 -0.26
CA THR A 400 -11.28 -18.40 1.16
C THR A 400 -10.46 -19.28 2.09
N ASN A 401 -10.85 -19.33 3.38
CA ASN A 401 -10.29 -20.21 4.42
C ASN A 401 -8.81 -20.03 4.81
N LEU A 402 -8.17 -18.93 4.37
CA LEU A 402 -6.83 -18.54 4.84
C LEU A 402 -6.68 -18.51 6.38
N SER A 403 -7.74 -18.14 7.10
CA SER A 403 -7.76 -18.03 8.56
C SER A 403 -8.27 -19.29 9.28
N ALA A 404 -8.67 -20.33 8.55
CA ALA A 404 -9.15 -21.59 9.14
C ALA A 404 -7.96 -22.46 9.62
N ALA A 405 -6.83 -22.47 8.89
CA ALA A 405 -5.55 -23.07 9.34
C ALA A 405 -5.12 -22.54 10.70
N GLN A 406 -5.27 -21.23 10.89
CA GLN A 406 -4.78 -20.52 12.06
C GLN A 406 -5.52 -20.90 13.35
N ARG A 407 -6.61 -21.69 13.24
CA ARG A 407 -7.44 -22.15 14.36
C ARG A 407 -7.47 -23.68 14.49
N GLY A 408 -6.47 -24.37 13.94
CA GLY A 408 -6.31 -25.83 14.08
C GLY A 408 -7.26 -26.68 13.23
N GLY A 409 -8.08 -26.07 12.36
CA GLY A 409 -8.91 -26.81 11.41
C GLY A 409 -8.13 -27.20 10.15
N ALA A 410 -8.59 -28.25 9.45
CA ALA A 410 -8.06 -28.61 8.13
C ALA A 410 -8.14 -27.40 7.18
N TYR A 411 -6.97 -26.92 6.75
CA TYR A 411 -6.91 -25.79 5.83
C TYR A 411 -7.26 -26.26 4.43
N ARG A 412 -8.37 -25.75 3.89
CA ARG A 412 -8.81 -26.02 2.54
C ARG A 412 -8.97 -24.72 1.76
N VAL A 413 -8.13 -24.52 0.74
CA VAL A 413 -8.31 -23.42 -0.22
C VAL A 413 -9.61 -23.68 -0.98
N SER A 414 -10.53 -22.70 -0.96
CA SER A 414 -11.88 -22.85 -1.50
C SER A 414 -12.29 -21.62 -2.30
N GLY A 415 -12.98 -21.82 -3.42
CA GLY A 415 -13.64 -20.76 -4.17
C GLY A 415 -15.04 -20.43 -3.65
N VAL A 416 -15.49 -21.13 -2.61
CA VAL A 416 -16.83 -21.00 -2.04
C VAL A 416 -16.74 -20.39 -0.64
N ARG A 417 -17.67 -19.48 -0.35
CA ARG A 417 -17.92 -18.97 0.99
C ARG A 417 -19.33 -19.31 1.40
N THR A 418 -19.48 -20.13 2.42
CA THR A 418 -20.78 -20.39 3.04
C THR A 418 -21.08 -19.32 4.10
N LEU A 419 -22.17 -18.60 3.90
CA LEU A 419 -22.72 -17.61 4.82
C LEU A 419 -23.83 -18.28 5.63
N ARG A 420 -23.59 -18.42 6.93
CA ARG A 420 -24.54 -18.95 7.91
C ARG A 420 -24.43 -18.11 9.19
N PRO A 421 -25.30 -17.10 9.38
CA PRO A 421 -25.21 -16.16 10.50
C PRO A 421 -25.44 -16.82 11.87
N THR A 422 -26.37 -17.79 11.94
CA THR A 422 -26.66 -18.61 13.13
C THR A 422 -26.65 -20.09 12.74
N PRO A 423 -26.44 -21.02 13.69
CA PRO A 423 -26.52 -22.46 13.40
C PRO A 423 -27.87 -22.89 12.80
N GLN A 424 -28.97 -22.21 13.12
CA GLN A 424 -30.31 -22.55 12.61
C GLN A 424 -30.60 -21.92 11.24
N ALA A 425 -29.80 -20.94 10.81
CA ALA A 425 -30.02 -20.26 9.54
C ALA A 425 -29.74 -21.17 8.33
N SER A 426 -30.58 -21.03 7.30
CA SER A 426 -30.33 -21.60 5.97
C SER A 426 -29.03 -21.07 5.38
N PRO A 427 -28.17 -21.93 4.82
CA PRO A 427 -26.90 -21.48 4.25
C PRO A 427 -27.11 -20.74 2.93
N VAL A 428 -26.32 -19.69 2.72
CA VAL A 428 -26.15 -19.04 1.41
C VAL A 428 -24.71 -19.22 0.96
N HIS A 429 -24.50 -19.64 -0.28
CA HIS A 429 -23.19 -19.95 -0.84
C HIS A 429 -22.77 -18.88 -1.84
N VAL A 430 -21.61 -18.27 -1.59
CA VAL A 430 -21.00 -17.28 -2.48
C VAL A 430 -19.85 -17.94 -3.23
N PHE A 431 -20.00 -18.05 -4.54
CA PHE A 431 -19.06 -18.68 -5.47
C PHE A 431 -18.20 -17.62 -6.17
N HIS A 432 -16.88 -17.73 -6.03
CA HIS A 432 -15.91 -16.88 -6.71
C HIS A 432 -15.50 -17.53 -8.03
N LEU A 433 -16.33 -17.35 -9.06
CA LEU A 433 -16.23 -18.12 -10.31
C LEU A 433 -14.86 -18.06 -10.99
N PRO A 434 -14.17 -16.91 -11.10
CA PRO A 434 -12.86 -16.87 -11.73
C PRO A 434 -11.84 -17.78 -11.04
N PHE A 435 -11.91 -17.92 -9.71
CA PHE A 435 -11.05 -18.84 -8.98
C PHE A 435 -11.50 -20.29 -9.17
N LEU A 436 -12.80 -20.58 -9.10
CA LEU A 436 -13.33 -21.95 -9.29
C LEU A 436 -12.95 -22.54 -10.66
N LEU A 437 -12.98 -21.71 -11.69
CA LEU A 437 -12.61 -22.11 -13.06
C LEU A 437 -11.12 -21.95 -13.36
N GLN A 438 -10.31 -21.52 -12.39
CA GLN A 438 -8.88 -21.21 -12.57
C GLN A 438 -8.63 -20.31 -13.79
N MET A 439 -9.49 -19.31 -13.99
CA MET A 439 -9.41 -18.40 -15.12
C MET A 439 -8.11 -17.58 -15.06
N THR A 440 -7.66 -17.14 -16.22
CA THR A 440 -6.62 -16.13 -16.36
C THR A 440 -7.20 -14.82 -16.89
N SER A 441 -6.42 -13.74 -16.78
CA SER A 441 -6.75 -12.47 -17.43
C SER A 441 -6.90 -12.59 -18.95
N THR A 442 -6.26 -13.59 -19.58
CA THR A 442 -6.42 -13.89 -21.02
C THR A 442 -7.77 -14.54 -21.31
N ASP A 443 -8.23 -15.47 -20.47
CA ASP A 443 -9.55 -16.09 -20.61
C ASP A 443 -10.66 -15.04 -20.47
N THR A 444 -10.51 -14.15 -19.47
CA THR A 444 -11.41 -13.01 -19.28
C THR A 444 -11.48 -12.15 -20.54
N LYS A 445 -10.35 -11.82 -21.19
CA LYS A 445 -10.35 -11.06 -22.45
C LYS A 445 -11.09 -11.78 -23.57
N ARG A 446 -10.89 -13.09 -23.72
CA ARG A 446 -11.55 -13.89 -24.76
C ARG A 446 -13.08 -13.88 -24.60
N ILE A 447 -13.56 -14.05 -23.37
CA ILE A 447 -15.00 -14.00 -23.05
C ILE A 447 -15.56 -12.60 -23.31
N LEU A 448 -14.82 -11.54 -22.95
CA LEU A 448 -15.25 -10.16 -23.17
C LEU A 448 -15.38 -9.84 -24.67
N HIS A 449 -14.45 -10.34 -25.48
CA HIS A 449 -14.51 -10.21 -26.93
C HIS A 449 -15.75 -10.91 -27.50
N SER A 450 -16.07 -12.13 -27.05
CA SER A 450 -17.25 -12.86 -27.56
C SER A 450 -18.58 -12.21 -27.23
N VAL A 451 -18.63 -11.33 -26.23
CA VAL A 451 -19.85 -10.56 -25.87
C VAL A 451 -19.74 -9.09 -26.28
N GLY A 452 -18.74 -8.74 -27.10
CA GLY A 452 -18.45 -7.40 -27.61
C GLY A 452 -18.35 -6.32 -26.53
N TRP A 453 -17.81 -6.67 -25.36
CA TRP A 453 -17.53 -5.71 -24.30
C TRP A 453 -16.35 -4.82 -24.69
N THR A 454 -16.48 -3.52 -24.44
CA THR A 454 -15.44 -2.53 -24.74
C THR A 454 -14.86 -1.93 -23.46
N ALA A 455 -13.55 -1.73 -23.45
CA ALA A 455 -12.86 -1.13 -22.32
C ALA A 455 -13.27 0.34 -22.16
N PRO A 456 -13.54 0.81 -20.92
CA PRO A 456 -13.73 2.23 -20.67
C PRO A 456 -12.49 3.05 -21.06
N LYS A 457 -12.71 4.24 -21.62
CA LYS A 457 -11.63 5.16 -22.00
C LYS A 457 -10.78 5.53 -20.77
N GLY A 458 -9.47 5.34 -20.86
CA GLY A 458 -8.49 5.71 -19.82
C GLY A 458 -8.28 4.69 -18.69
N GLU A 459 -8.97 3.55 -18.75
CA GLU A 459 -8.80 2.45 -17.79
C GLU A 459 -7.85 1.38 -18.35
N ASP A 460 -6.84 0.99 -17.57
CA ASP A 460 -6.02 -0.18 -17.90
C ASP A 460 -6.81 -1.47 -17.60
N PHE A 461 -6.47 -2.57 -18.28
CA PHE A 461 -7.13 -3.84 -18.04
C PHE A 461 -6.94 -4.33 -16.58
N ILE A 462 -5.76 -4.13 -16.00
CA ILE A 462 -5.44 -4.51 -14.62
C ILE A 462 -5.10 -3.26 -13.81
N GLU A 463 -5.90 -2.97 -12.78
CA GLU A 463 -5.78 -1.79 -11.93
C GLU A 463 -6.08 -2.12 -10.46
N SER A 464 -5.84 -1.13 -9.58
CA SER A 464 -6.29 -1.19 -8.20
C SER A 464 -7.80 -1.02 -8.08
N ASN A 465 -8.37 -1.38 -6.93
CA ASN A 465 -9.80 -1.18 -6.64
C ASN A 465 -10.28 0.28 -6.75
N SER A 466 -9.37 1.24 -6.71
CA SER A 466 -9.67 2.67 -6.77
C SER A 466 -10.17 3.13 -8.13
N ASN A 467 -9.94 2.34 -9.19
CA ASN A 467 -10.60 2.60 -10.46
C ASN A 467 -12.12 2.38 -10.35
N SER A 468 -12.54 1.24 -9.79
CA SER A 468 -13.96 0.85 -9.77
C SER A 468 -14.78 1.41 -8.62
N CYS A 469 -14.16 2.02 -7.60
CA CYS A 469 -14.83 2.47 -6.38
C CYS A 469 -14.31 3.83 -5.92
N LEU A 470 -15.20 4.82 -5.83
CA LEU A 470 -14.86 6.20 -5.45
C LEU A 470 -14.43 6.31 -3.97
N PHE A 471 -14.92 5.42 -3.10
CA PHE A 471 -14.48 5.37 -1.70
C PHE A 471 -13.10 4.72 -1.53
N ALA A 472 -12.74 3.76 -2.39
CA ALA A 472 -11.35 3.30 -2.49
C ALA A 472 -10.46 4.42 -3.03
N ARG A 473 -10.91 5.10 -4.08
CA ARG A 473 -10.22 6.22 -4.72
C ARG A 473 -9.92 7.38 -3.76
N SER A 474 -10.88 7.77 -2.93
CA SER A 474 -10.69 8.84 -1.92
C SER A 474 -9.66 8.51 -0.84
N THR A 475 -9.27 7.24 -0.71
CA THR A 475 -8.36 6.77 0.35
C THR A 475 -6.98 6.37 -0.15
N GLU A 476 -6.86 6.05 -1.45
CA GLU A 476 -5.69 5.35 -2.00
C GLU A 476 -4.37 6.09 -1.80
N ARG A 477 -4.32 7.37 -2.17
CA ARG A 477 -3.11 8.18 -2.11
C ARG A 477 -2.58 8.28 -0.69
N ASP A 478 -3.45 8.67 0.24
CA ASP A 478 -3.05 8.97 1.61
C ASP A 478 -2.75 7.69 2.39
N ALA A 479 -3.51 6.61 2.15
CA ALA A 479 -3.20 5.27 2.67
C ALA A 479 -1.82 4.80 2.20
N LYS A 480 -1.52 4.89 0.90
CA LYS A 480 -0.22 4.47 0.36
C LYS A 480 0.92 5.27 0.98
N ARG A 481 0.73 6.59 1.12
CA ARG A 481 1.75 7.50 1.66
C ARG A 481 2.02 7.23 3.14
N LEU A 482 0.97 7.09 3.95
CA LEU A 482 1.10 6.88 5.39
C LEU A 482 1.54 5.45 5.74
N LEU A 483 1.01 4.43 5.06
CA LEU A 483 1.42 3.03 5.29
C LEU A 483 2.81 2.69 4.73
N GLY A 484 3.28 3.38 3.69
CA GLY A 484 4.53 3.06 3.00
C GLY A 484 4.45 1.90 2.01
N PHE A 485 3.27 1.33 1.83
CA PHE A 485 2.94 0.36 0.79
C PHE A 485 1.52 0.61 0.26
N HIS A 486 1.23 0.13 -0.93
CA HIS A 486 -0.09 0.31 -1.52
C HIS A 486 -1.12 -0.61 -0.85
N PRO A 487 -2.28 -0.10 -0.36
CA PRO A 487 -3.25 -0.90 0.41
C PRO A 487 -3.83 -2.09 -0.37
N ASP A 488 -3.89 -1.99 -1.70
CA ASP A 488 -4.39 -3.05 -2.57
C ASP A 488 -3.38 -4.16 -2.92
N SER A 489 -2.13 -4.05 -2.45
CA SER A 489 -1.08 -5.06 -2.70
C SER A 489 -1.50 -6.47 -2.31
N THR A 490 -2.23 -6.61 -1.20
CA THR A 490 -2.70 -7.93 -0.73
C THR A 490 -3.78 -8.54 -1.62
N ARG A 491 -4.61 -7.75 -2.30
CA ARG A 491 -5.59 -8.28 -3.27
C ARG A 491 -4.86 -8.73 -4.53
N LEU A 492 -4.07 -7.85 -5.13
CA LEU A 492 -3.33 -8.19 -6.36
C LEU A 492 -2.35 -9.34 -6.13
N SER A 493 -1.76 -9.47 -4.94
CA SER A 493 -0.93 -10.62 -4.58
C SER A 493 -1.70 -11.93 -4.62
N ARG A 494 -2.98 -11.95 -4.23
CA ARG A 494 -3.82 -13.16 -4.30
C ARG A 494 -4.08 -13.55 -5.75
N GLU A 495 -4.34 -12.57 -6.62
CA GLU A 495 -4.55 -12.83 -8.05
C GLU A 495 -3.28 -13.31 -8.75
N VAL A 496 -2.11 -12.78 -8.38
CA VAL A 496 -0.81 -13.29 -8.85
C VAL A 496 -0.56 -14.71 -8.34
N THR A 497 -0.89 -14.97 -7.08
CA THR A 497 -0.61 -16.27 -6.43
C THR A 497 -1.29 -17.42 -7.18
N VAL A 498 -2.50 -17.19 -7.69
CA VAL A 498 -3.32 -18.19 -8.39
C VAL A 498 -3.14 -18.14 -9.92
N GLY A 499 -2.21 -17.33 -10.43
CA GLY A 499 -1.92 -17.26 -11.87
C GLY A 499 -2.90 -16.44 -12.71
N PHE A 500 -3.85 -15.71 -12.12
CA PHE A 500 -4.82 -14.92 -12.89
C PHE A 500 -4.19 -13.71 -13.59
N ILE A 501 -3.23 -13.06 -12.92
CA ILE A 501 -2.39 -12.00 -13.48
C ILE A 501 -0.93 -12.28 -13.19
N THR A 502 -0.07 -11.71 -14.02
CA THR A 502 1.38 -11.74 -13.78
C THR A 502 1.79 -10.77 -12.68
N LYS A 503 2.91 -11.08 -12.01
CA LYS A 503 3.57 -10.17 -11.06
C LYS A 503 3.87 -8.80 -11.68
N ARG A 504 4.27 -8.76 -12.96
CA ARG A 504 4.53 -7.51 -13.71
C ARG A 504 3.27 -6.65 -13.86
N GLN A 505 2.13 -7.25 -14.22
CA GLN A 505 0.85 -6.53 -14.31
C GLN A 505 0.43 -5.96 -12.96
N ALA A 506 0.54 -6.76 -11.88
CA ALA A 506 0.25 -6.29 -10.53
C ALA A 506 1.15 -5.11 -10.11
N LEU A 507 2.46 -5.17 -10.36
CA LEU A 507 3.37 -4.06 -10.07
C LEU A 507 3.05 -2.80 -10.89
N LYS A 508 2.63 -2.94 -12.16
CA LYS A 508 2.17 -1.81 -12.97
C LYS A 508 0.92 -1.18 -12.34
N ALA A 509 -0.06 -2.00 -11.95
CA ALA A 509 -1.29 -1.52 -11.31
C ALA A 509 -1.04 -0.77 -10.00
N LEU A 510 -0.14 -1.25 -9.13
CA LEU A 510 0.20 -0.60 -7.86
C LEU A 510 0.96 0.74 -8.00
N LYS A 511 1.56 1.00 -9.18
CA LYS A 511 2.22 2.27 -9.48
C LYS A 511 1.21 3.38 -9.80
N LYS A 512 0.11 3.04 -10.49
CA LYS A 512 -0.95 3.99 -10.85
C LYS A 512 -1.70 4.42 -9.58
N ILE A 513 -1.84 5.73 -9.39
CA ILE A 513 -2.67 6.34 -8.34
C ILE A 513 -3.79 7.09 -9.01
N HIS A 514 -5.00 6.89 -8.52
CA HIS A 514 -6.21 7.46 -9.08
C HIS A 514 -6.54 8.74 -8.31
N PRO A 515 -6.30 9.93 -8.88
CA PRO A 515 -6.60 11.18 -8.20
C PRO A 515 -8.11 11.31 -7.99
N TYR A 516 -8.48 11.88 -6.86
CA TYR A 516 -9.86 12.17 -6.54
C TYR A 516 -9.95 13.39 -5.65
N LYS A 517 -10.91 14.26 -5.94
CA LYS A 517 -11.04 15.56 -5.29
C LYS A 517 -11.78 15.52 -3.96
N TYR A 518 -12.53 14.46 -3.70
CA TYR A 518 -13.34 14.35 -2.49
C TYR A 518 -12.64 13.51 -1.41
N THR A 519 -12.73 13.98 -0.17
CA THR A 519 -12.24 13.25 1.01
C THR A 519 -13.12 12.04 1.30
N PRO A 520 -12.65 11.06 2.10
CA PRO A 520 -13.48 9.96 2.56
C PRO A 520 -14.76 10.42 3.26
N ARG A 521 -14.70 11.50 4.07
CA ARG A 521 -15.89 12.10 4.70
C ARG A 521 -16.90 12.56 3.66
N GLN A 522 -16.48 13.40 2.71
CA GLN A 522 -17.36 13.93 1.68
C GLN A 522 -18.00 12.84 0.82
N VAL A 523 -17.28 11.74 0.55
CA VAL A 523 -17.85 10.57 -0.13
C VAL A 523 -18.96 9.93 0.70
N LEU A 524 -18.80 9.84 2.01
CA LEU A 524 -19.78 9.21 2.90
C LEU A 524 -21.00 10.09 3.21
N GLU A 525 -20.82 11.43 3.26
CA GLU A 525 -21.90 12.41 3.41
C GLU A 525 -22.81 12.44 2.18
N ARG A 526 -22.22 12.48 0.98
CA ARG A 526 -22.95 12.37 -0.30
C ARG A 526 -23.80 11.10 -0.41
N MET A 527 -23.49 10.11 0.43
CA MET A 527 -24.16 8.82 0.49
C MET A 527 -25.25 8.70 1.55
N GLY A 528 -25.40 9.71 2.42
CA GLY A 528 -26.26 9.60 3.60
C GLY A 528 -25.79 8.51 4.58
N ILE A 529 -24.52 8.10 4.51
CA ILE A 529 -23.93 7.21 5.53
C ILE A 529 -23.56 8.04 6.75
N LEU A 530 -22.92 9.18 6.52
CA LEU A 530 -22.66 10.23 7.50
C LEU A 530 -23.66 11.37 7.28
N LYS A 531 -24.00 12.06 8.37
CA LYS A 531 -24.80 13.28 8.37
C LYS A 531 -23.87 14.46 8.52
#